data_AF-A0AAW6ANL5-F1
#
_entry.id   AF-A0AAW6ANL5-F1
#
_cell.length_a   1.000
_cell.length_b   1.000
_cell.length_c   1.000
_cell.angle_alpha   90.00
_cell.angle_beta   90.00
_cell.angle_gamma   90.00
#
_symmetry.space_group_name_H-M   'P 1'
#
loop_
_entity.id
_entity.type
_entity.pdbx_description
1 polymer ?
#
loop_
_entity_poly.entity_id
_entity_poly.type
_entity_poly.pdbx_seq_one_letter_code
_entity_poly.pdbx_strand_id
1 'polypeptide(L)'
;MNDRPLVIGKGTKQRRDKYTWRYRHSLGKDPVTGKYRYSPWQTIHTTKSREVDAALEAYKAELNSGTYVQKSRDTVGSYAKKFHDNREGTITPLAYSTSYSIENRTRTSHA
;
A
#
# COMPACT_ATOMS: atom_id res chain seq x y z
N MET A 1 14.44 12.72 -11.72
CA MET A 1 14.26 11.80 -10.59
C MET A 1 14.37 12.63 -9.31
N ASN A 2 13.42 12.53 -8.40
CA ASN A 2 13.50 13.27 -7.14
C ASN A 2 14.39 12.47 -6.17
N ASP A 3 15.69 12.78 -6.13
CA ASP A 3 16.69 12.14 -5.26
C ASP A 3 16.58 12.56 -3.78
N ARG A 4 15.44 13.12 -3.37
CA ARG A 4 15.23 13.58 -1.99
C ARG A 4 14.51 12.51 -1.18
N PRO A 5 15.03 12.13 0.00
CA PRO A 5 14.38 11.15 0.85
C PRO A 5 12.97 11.61 1.22
N LEU A 6 12.00 10.70 1.10
CA LEU A 6 10.59 10.95 1.42
C LEU A 6 10.41 11.33 2.91
N VAL A 7 11.33 10.89 3.77
CA VAL A 7 11.34 11.13 5.22
C VAL A 7 12.65 11.74 5.67
N ILE A 8 12.59 13.00 6.13
CA ILE A 8 13.76 13.77 6.59
C ILE A 8 13.89 13.74 8.13
N GLY A 9 12.77 13.68 8.87
CA GLY A 9 12.75 13.75 10.33
C GLY A 9 13.05 12.44 11.06
N LYS A 10 13.27 12.52 12.38
CA LYS A 10 13.41 11.36 13.29
C LYS A 10 12.11 10.62 13.60
N GLY A 11 10.98 11.01 13.01
CA GLY A 11 9.68 10.42 13.30
C GLY A 11 9.16 10.68 14.73
N THR A 12 8.03 10.05 15.05
CA THR A 12 7.36 10.16 16.34
C THR A 12 7.17 8.76 16.90
N LYS A 13 7.60 8.53 18.14
CA LYS A 13 7.26 7.31 18.91
C LYS A 13 6.43 7.67 20.14
N GLN A 14 5.49 6.80 20.47
CA GLN A 14 4.62 6.94 21.62
C GLN A 14 4.46 5.59 22.29
N ARG A 15 4.57 5.57 23.61
CA ARG A 15 4.26 4.39 24.41
C ARG A 15 2.73 4.30 24.54
N ARG A 16 2.15 3.15 24.20
CA ARG A 16 0.73 2.84 24.45
C ARG A 16 0.56 2.19 25.81
N ASP A 17 1.36 1.16 26.08
CA ASP A 17 1.24 0.34 27.30
C ASP A 17 2.64 0.04 27.89
N LYS A 18 2.72 -0.80 28.93
CA LYS A 18 4.01 -1.21 29.52
C LYS A 18 4.96 -1.88 28.52
N TYR A 19 4.40 -2.62 27.57
CA TYR A 19 5.14 -3.42 26.59
C TYR A 19 4.87 -3.01 25.15
N THR A 20 4.05 -1.99 24.91
CA THR A 20 3.57 -1.66 23.57
C THR A 20 3.94 -0.24 23.21
N TRP A 21 4.64 -0.09 22.09
CA TRP A 21 5.00 1.20 21.51
C TRP A 21 4.44 1.30 20.11
N ARG A 22 4.10 2.52 19.71
CA ARG A 22 3.75 2.84 18.33
C ARG A 22 4.65 3.94 17.79
N TYR A 23 4.97 3.88 16.50
CA TYR A 23 5.80 4.88 15.85
C TYR A 23 5.33 5.18 14.42
N ARG A 24 5.68 6.37 13.92
CA ARG A 24 5.38 6.82 12.55
C ARG A 24 6.37 7.89 12.09
N HIS A 25 6.39 8.15 10.79
CA HIS A 25 7.18 9.21 10.17
C HIS A 25 6.31 10.27 9.49
N SER A 26 6.81 11.50 9.41
CA SER A 26 6.22 12.53 8.55
C SER A 26 6.76 12.36 7.15
N LEU A 27 5.86 12.25 6.18
CA LEU A 27 6.15 12.11 4.75
C LEU A 27 6.19 13.46 4.04
N GLY A 28 6.23 14.56 4.80
CA GLY A 28 6.20 15.93 4.28
C GLY A 28 4.80 16.45 4.00
N LYS A 29 4.76 17.61 3.32
CA LYS A 29 3.52 18.30 2.95
C LYS A 29 2.97 17.69 1.66
N ASP A 30 1.69 17.35 1.66
CA ASP A 30 0.98 16.91 0.47
C ASP A 30 0.94 18.06 -0.56
N PRO A 31 1.44 17.86 -1.79
CA PRO A 31 1.38 18.88 -2.82
C PRO A 31 -0.05 19.21 -3.28
N VAL A 32 -1.00 18.27 -3.12
CA VAL A 32 -2.39 18.45 -3.57
C VAL A 32 -3.25 19.08 -2.48
N THR A 33 -3.15 18.57 -1.25
CA THR A 33 -4.03 19.00 -0.15
C THR A 33 -3.40 20.05 0.77
N GLY A 34 -2.08 20.28 0.67
CA GLY A 34 -1.33 21.19 1.55
C GLY A 34 -1.19 20.70 3.00
N LYS A 35 -1.75 19.55 3.37
CA LYS A 35 -1.68 18.98 4.72
C LYS A 35 -0.44 18.10 4.88
N TYR A 36 0.06 17.95 6.10
CA TYR A 36 1.12 16.99 6.38
C TYR A 36 0.62 15.56 6.22
N ARG A 37 1.38 14.75 5.50
CA ARG A 37 1.16 13.32 5.37
C ARG A 37 2.04 12.58 6.35
N TYR A 38 1.49 11.51 6.89
CA TYR A 38 2.20 10.64 7.82
C TYR A 38 2.18 9.21 7.31
N SER A 39 3.21 8.45 7.65
CA SER A 39 3.17 7.01 7.50
C SER A 39 2.06 6.44 8.38
N PRO A 40 1.53 5.25 8.06
CA PRO A 40 0.76 4.47 9.01
C PRO A 40 1.50 4.32 10.34
N TRP A 41 0.74 4.19 11.42
CA TRP A 41 1.30 3.83 12.71
C TRP A 41 1.74 2.36 12.66
N GLN A 42 3.01 2.13 12.96
CA GLN A 42 3.54 0.80 13.24
C GLN A 42 3.50 0.56 14.75
N THR A 43 3.31 -0.70 15.15
CA THR A 43 3.27 -1.11 16.56
C THR A 43 4.35 -2.14 16.80
N ILE A 44 5.08 -1.99 17.90
CA ILE A 44 6.11 -2.93 18.36
C ILE A 44 5.90 -3.24 19.83
N HIS A 45 6.05 -4.52 20.18
CA HIS A 45 5.95 -4.98 21.55
C HIS A 45 7.35 -5.13 22.15
N THR A 46 7.77 -4.16 22.93
CA THR A 46 9.06 -4.18 23.65
C THR A 46 8.99 -3.34 24.92
N THR A 47 9.82 -3.69 25.90
CA THR A 47 10.11 -2.86 27.07
C THR A 47 11.16 -1.80 26.80
N LYS A 48 12.05 -2.03 25.82
CA LYS A 48 13.27 -1.23 25.63
C LYS A 48 13.07 -0.16 24.57
N SER A 49 13.19 1.10 24.98
CA SER A 49 13.08 2.26 24.07
C SER A 49 14.09 2.22 22.91
N ARG A 50 15.29 1.65 23.13
CA ARG A 50 16.34 1.54 22.09
C ARG A 50 15.95 0.61 20.94
N GLU A 51 15.18 -0.45 21.21
CA GLU A 51 14.66 -1.34 20.18
C GLU A 51 13.61 -0.63 19.32
N VAL A 52 12.83 0.28 19.92
CA VAL A 52 11.91 1.16 19.20
C VAL A 52 12.67 2.11 18.28
N ASP A 53 13.79 2.68 18.72
CA ASP A 53 14.62 3.56 17.89
C ASP A 53 15.22 2.82 16.68
N ALA A 54 15.71 1.60 16.88
CA ALA A 54 16.22 0.76 15.80
C ALA A 54 15.12 0.42 14.77
N ALA A 55 13.92 0.04 15.24
CA ALA A 55 12.78 -0.21 14.36
C ALA A 55 12.34 1.06 13.59
N LEU A 56 12.47 2.22 14.22
CA LEU A 56 12.09 3.50 13.65
C LEU A 56 13.05 3.93 12.53
N GLU A 57 14.36 3.72 12.69
CA GLU A 57 15.36 3.94 11.64
C GLU A 57 15.24 2.92 10.50
N ALA A 58 14.98 1.64 10.80
CA ALA A 58 14.72 0.63 9.78
C ALA A 58 13.49 1.00 8.92
N TYR A 59 12.41 1.45 9.56
CA TYR A 59 11.21 1.89 8.83
C TYR A 59 11.44 3.17 8.02
N LYS A 60 12.32 4.06 8.48
CA LYS A 60 12.75 5.23 7.71
C LYS A 60 13.50 4.81 6.44
N ALA A 61 14.41 3.84 6.55
CA ALA A 61 15.15 3.30 5.41
C ALA A 61 14.19 2.65 4.40
N GLU A 62 13.21 1.86 4.87
CA GLU A 62 12.16 1.29 4.02
C GLU A 62 11.41 2.39 3.26
N LEU A 63 10.91 3.42 3.95
CA LEU A 63 10.16 4.53 3.34
C LEU A 63 10.98 5.36 2.34
N ASN A 64 12.30 5.46 2.53
CA ASN A 64 13.18 6.16 1.60
C ASN A 64 13.64 5.29 0.44
N SER A 65 13.68 3.95 0.61
CA SER A 65 13.99 2.99 -0.44
C SER A 65 12.78 2.67 -1.34
N GLY A 66 11.57 2.80 -0.79
CA GLY A 66 10.33 2.49 -1.50
C GLY A 66 9.95 3.58 -2.50
N THR A 67 9.70 3.17 -3.75
CA THR A 67 9.00 4.00 -4.73
C THR A 67 7.61 4.30 -4.18
N TYR A 68 7.29 5.58 -3.96
CA TYR A 68 5.96 6.00 -3.52
C TYR A 68 4.88 5.45 -4.46
N VAL A 69 4.10 4.46 -3.99
CA VAL A 69 2.89 4.01 -4.68
C VAL A 69 1.73 4.83 -4.13
N GLN A 70 1.23 5.75 -4.93
CA GLN A 70 -0.01 6.46 -4.63
C GLN A 70 -1.11 5.42 -4.38
N LYS A 71 -1.81 5.51 -3.23
CA LYS A 71 -2.99 4.66 -2.98
C LYS A 71 -3.94 4.85 -4.15
N SER A 72 -4.12 3.82 -4.97
CA SER A 72 -5.03 3.94 -6.10
C SER A 72 -6.44 4.14 -5.53
N ARG A 73 -7.19 5.05 -6.16
CA ARG A 73 -8.64 5.16 -5.97
C ARG A 73 -9.40 4.15 -6.82
N ASP A 74 -8.65 3.22 -7.43
CA ASP A 74 -9.20 2.21 -8.30
C ASP A 74 -10.07 1.27 -7.46
N THR A 75 -11.32 1.16 -7.87
CA THR A 75 -12.23 0.14 -7.34
C THR A 75 -11.78 -1.23 -7.85
N VAL A 76 -12.19 -2.29 -7.16
CA VAL A 76 -11.97 -3.68 -7.61
C VAL A 76 -12.45 -3.87 -9.06
N GLY A 77 -13.57 -3.23 -9.45
CA GLY A 77 -14.07 -3.26 -10.82
C GLY A 77 -13.15 -2.58 -11.83
N SER A 78 -12.56 -1.43 -11.48
CA SER A 78 -11.59 -0.77 -12.36
C SER A 78 -10.29 -1.57 -12.51
N TYR A 79 -9.87 -2.29 -11.45
CA TYR A 79 -8.76 -3.23 -11.53
C TYR A 79 -9.09 -4.41 -12.44
N ALA A 80 -10.27 -5.03 -12.28
CA ALA A 80 -10.70 -6.14 -13.13
C ALA A 80 -10.73 -5.73 -14.61
N LYS A 81 -11.27 -4.55 -14.93
CA LYS A 81 -11.25 -4.03 -16.30
C LYS A 81 -9.82 -3.86 -16.83
N LYS A 82 -8.93 -3.20 -16.09
CA LYS A 82 -7.51 -3.06 -16.47
C LYS A 82 -6.82 -4.42 -16.62
N PHE A 83 -7.14 -5.38 -15.76
CA PHE A 83 -6.62 -6.74 -15.82
C PHE A 83 -7.05 -7.46 -17.11
N HIS A 84 -8.31 -7.28 -17.54
CA HIS A 84 -8.81 -7.82 -18.81
C HIS A 84 -8.23 -7.07 -20.02
N ASP A 85 -8.21 -5.74 -19.99
CA ASP A 85 -7.65 -4.89 -21.07
C ASP A 85 -6.15 -5.22 -21.30
N ASN A 86 -5.37 -5.43 -20.24
CA ASN A 86 -3.94 -5.79 -20.31
C ASN A 86 -3.69 -7.25 -20.75
N ARG A 87 -4.75 -8.05 -20.94
CA ARG A 87 -4.67 -9.47 -21.30
C ARG A 87 -4.91 -9.72 -22.79
N GLU A 88 -5.27 -8.69 -23.57
CA GLU A 88 -5.32 -8.76 -25.03
C GLU A 88 -3.91 -9.02 -25.59
N GLY A 89 -3.61 -10.29 -25.85
CA GLY A 89 -2.34 -10.72 -26.45
C GLY A 89 -1.70 -11.99 -25.84
N THR A 90 -2.12 -12.40 -24.63
CA THR A 90 -1.45 -13.49 -23.86
C THR A 90 -2.37 -14.66 -23.50
N ILE A 91 -3.58 -14.69 -24.06
CA ILE A 91 -4.56 -15.75 -23.79
C ILE A 91 -4.50 -16.74 -24.96
N THR A 92 -4.03 -17.96 -24.68
CA THR A 92 -4.20 -19.06 -25.64
C THR A 92 -5.70 -19.28 -25.88
N PRO A 93 -6.14 -19.62 -27.09
CA PRO A 93 -7.57 -19.69 -27.45
C PRO A 93 -8.43 -20.56 -26.51
N LEU A 94 -7.81 -21.54 -25.84
CA LEU A 94 -8.46 -22.38 -24.84
C LEU A 94 -8.96 -21.58 -23.62
N ALA A 95 -8.19 -20.62 -23.12
CA ALA A 95 -8.54 -19.83 -21.95
C ALA A 95 -9.65 -18.78 -22.22
N TYR A 96 -9.83 -18.37 -23.49
CA TYR A 96 -10.92 -17.46 -23.89
C TYR A 96 -12.29 -18.16 -23.87
N SER A 97 -12.32 -19.45 -24.24
CA SER A 97 -13.54 -20.26 -24.26
C SER A 97 -14.12 -20.52 -22.86
N THR A 98 -13.26 -20.66 -21.84
CA THR A 98 -13.69 -20.91 -20.46
C THR A 98 -14.28 -19.67 -19.80
N SER A 99 -13.78 -18.46 -20.08
CA SER A 99 -14.33 -17.22 -19.52
C SER A 99 -15.72 -16.88 -20.07
N TYR A 100 -15.92 -17.02 -21.39
CA TYR A 100 -17.22 -16.74 -22.04
C TYR A 100 -18.31 -17.75 -21.66
N SER A 101 -17.94 -19.02 -21.45
CA SER A 101 -18.89 -20.07 -21.05
C SER A 101 -19.37 -19.93 -19.60
N ILE A 102 -18.57 -19.32 -18.72
CA ILE A 102 -18.97 -19.03 -17.33
C ILE A 102 -19.93 -17.83 -17.27
N GLU A 103 -19.71 -16.77 -18.05
CA GLU A 103 -20.61 -15.61 -18.10
C GLU A 103 -22.00 -15.93 -18.69
N ASN A 104 -22.08 -16.83 -19.68
CA ASN A 104 -23.36 -17.20 -20.27
C ASN A 104 -24.15 -18.22 -19.45
N ARG A 105 -23.51 -18.95 -18.52
CA ARG A 105 -24.23 -19.86 -17.60
C ARG A 105 -24.94 -19.12 -16.47
N THR A 106 -24.40 -17.99 -16.01
CA THR A 106 -24.99 -17.22 -14.90
C THR A 106 -26.12 -16.29 -15.35
N ARG A 107 -26.25 -16.02 -16.66
CA ARG A 107 -27.36 -15.23 -17.23
C ARG A 107 -28.65 -16.04 -17.48
N THR A 108 -28.60 -17.37 -17.48
CA THR A 108 -29.76 -18.22 -17.79
C THR A 108 -30.43 -18.82 -16.53
N SER A 109 -29.86 -18.64 -15.34
CA SER A 109 -30.43 -19.21 -14.09
C SER A 109 -31.45 -18.31 -13.37
N HIS A 110 -31.88 -17.21 -14.00
CA HIS A 110 -32.98 -16.37 -13.52
C HIS A 110 -34.00 -16.16 -14.64
N ALA A 111 -34.80 -17.19 -14.88
CA ALA A 111 -36.11 -17.12 -15.51
C ALA A 111 -37.04 -18.07 -14.76
#